data_AF-A0A419GYN9-F1
#
_entry.id   AF-A0A419GYN9-F1
#
_cell.length_a   1.000
_cell.length_b   1.000
_cell.length_c   1.000
_cell.angle_alpha   90.00
_cell.angle_beta   90.00
_cell.angle_gamma   90.00
#
_symmetry.space_group_name_H-M   'P 1'
#
loop_
_entity.id
_entity.type
_entity.pdbx_description
1 polymer ?
#
loop_
_entity_poly.entity_id
_entity_poly.type
_entity_poly.pdbx_seq_one_letter_code
_entity_poly.pdbx_strand_id
1 'polypeptide(L)'
;MIKTTAITSVAVIMMLVCASTSLAGDAWEMIITAYVNDAENRLIIGQRPDAREGIDGEHDVPALLAGDIMAYLELEGQEYWKDMRETCLTQCVRTWNVFVESELIGETVGLEWDAAGIPDDIAVTLTDTLSGSVIDMKMEEGISYENTGDRDFVVEARKK
;
A
#
# COMPACT_ATOMS: atom_id res chain seq x y z
N MET A 1 76.82 29.91 8.21
CA MET A 1 75.46 29.94 8.76
C MET A 1 74.57 30.75 7.82
N ILE A 2 73.50 30.15 7.27
CA ILE A 2 72.24 30.70 6.70
C ILE A 2 71.55 29.47 6.07
N LYS A 3 70.79 28.69 6.86
CA LYS A 3 69.32 28.62 6.99
C LYS A 3 68.59 28.24 5.68
N THR A 4 68.39 26.93 5.52
CA THR A 4 67.46 26.29 4.58
C THR A 4 66.04 26.42 5.14
N THR A 5 65.13 27.09 4.42
CA THR A 5 63.73 27.23 4.81
C THR A 5 62.89 26.24 4.02
N ALA A 6 62.32 25.25 4.69
CA ALA A 6 61.29 24.38 4.12
C ALA A 6 59.93 25.08 4.23
N ILE A 7 59.23 25.22 3.10
CA ILE A 7 57.86 25.72 3.05
C ILE A 7 56.94 24.50 2.93
N THR A 8 56.25 24.15 4.01
CA THR A 8 55.18 23.16 4.03
C THR A 8 53.85 23.83 3.69
N SER A 9 53.35 23.59 2.48
CA SER A 9 52.00 23.99 2.08
C SER A 9 50.99 22.92 2.51
N VAL A 10 50.12 23.24 3.46
CA VAL A 10 48.98 22.39 3.84
C VAL A 10 47.84 22.67 2.87
N ALA A 11 47.49 21.68 2.05
CA ALA A 11 46.30 21.73 1.21
C ALA A 11 45.07 21.33 2.04
N VAL A 12 44.15 22.28 2.25
CA VAL A 12 42.85 22.03 2.88
C VAL A 12 41.88 21.61 1.79
N ILE A 13 41.53 20.32 1.74
CA ILE A 13 40.47 19.79 0.87
C ILE A 13 39.15 19.96 1.61
N MET A 14 38.35 20.94 1.19
CA MET A 14 37.00 21.15 1.71
C MET A 14 36.05 20.23 0.94
N MET A 15 35.74 19.06 1.51
CA MET A 15 34.69 18.19 0.97
C MET A 15 33.32 18.84 1.19
N LEU A 16 32.71 19.25 0.09
CA LEU A 16 31.31 19.66 0.05
C LEU A 16 30.47 18.38 0.11
N VAL A 17 30.03 17.98 1.30
CA VAL A 17 29.04 16.92 1.48
C VAL A 17 27.69 17.54 1.11
N CYS A 18 27.23 17.30 -0.11
CA CYS A 18 25.83 17.51 -0.45
C CYS A 18 25.01 16.54 0.40
N ALA A 19 24.48 17.02 1.52
CA ALA A 19 23.45 16.32 2.27
C ALA A 19 22.18 16.31 1.40
N SER A 20 22.02 15.27 0.59
CA SER A 20 20.71 14.89 0.08
C SER A 20 19.88 14.50 1.29
N THR A 21 19.12 15.46 1.84
CA THR A 21 18.03 15.16 2.74
C THR A 21 17.01 14.38 1.91
N SER A 22 17.07 13.06 1.93
CA SER A 22 15.93 12.27 1.48
C SER A 22 14.79 12.67 2.40
N LEU A 23 13.80 13.35 1.84
CA LEU A 23 12.47 13.39 2.44
C LEU A 23 11.97 11.94 2.33
N ALA A 24 12.40 11.10 3.27
CA ALA A 24 11.84 9.78 3.43
C ALA A 24 10.39 10.04 3.84
N GLY A 25 9.47 9.98 2.88
CA GLY A 25 8.07 9.84 3.20
C GLY A 25 7.91 8.53 3.96
N ASP A 26 7.06 8.51 4.98
CA ASP A 26 6.80 7.29 5.71
C ASP A 26 6.13 6.29 4.76
N ALA A 27 6.81 5.18 4.52
CA ALA A 27 6.25 4.03 3.83
C ALA A 27 5.34 3.28 4.79
N TRP A 28 4.21 2.80 4.29
CA TRP A 28 3.31 1.96 5.06
C TRP A 28 2.65 0.93 4.16
N GLU A 29 2.26 -0.20 4.75
CA GLU A 29 1.51 -1.25 4.08
C GLU A 29 0.45 -1.82 5.02
N MET A 30 -0.64 -2.31 4.43
CA MET A 30 -1.70 -3.03 5.11
C MET A 30 -2.00 -4.30 4.32
N ILE A 31 -2.19 -5.39 5.06
CA ILE A 31 -2.64 -6.66 4.49
C ILE A 31 -4.15 -6.74 4.67
N ILE A 32 -4.85 -7.06 3.59
CA ILE A 32 -6.28 -7.41 3.60
C ILE A 32 -6.37 -8.90 3.26
N THR A 33 -7.01 -9.68 4.11
CA THR A 33 -7.24 -11.11 3.92
C THR A 33 -8.71 -11.34 3.62
N ALA A 34 -9.02 -11.81 2.42
CA ALA A 34 -10.33 -12.31 2.06
C ALA A 34 -10.39 -13.81 2.33
N TYR A 35 -11.48 -14.31 2.91
CA TYR A 35 -11.65 -15.74 3.17
C TYR A 35 -13.09 -16.22 3.00
N VAL A 36 -13.23 -17.50 2.69
CA VAL A 36 -14.49 -18.26 2.71
C VAL A 36 -14.19 -19.68 3.15
N ASN A 37 -14.90 -20.18 4.16
CA ASN A 37 -14.56 -21.46 4.81
C ASN A 37 -13.06 -21.53 5.19
N ASP A 38 -12.32 -22.52 4.69
CA ASP A 38 -10.89 -22.72 4.94
C ASP A 38 -9.99 -22.09 3.85
N ALA A 39 -10.57 -21.43 2.83
CA ALA A 39 -9.83 -20.80 1.74
C ALA A 39 -9.56 -19.32 2.04
N GLU A 40 -8.33 -18.87 1.77
CA GLU A 40 -7.89 -17.50 2.01
C GLU A 40 -7.15 -16.92 0.79
N ASN A 41 -7.26 -15.61 0.60
CA ASN A 41 -6.49 -14.83 -0.36
C ASN A 41 -6.03 -13.52 0.28
N ARG A 42 -4.78 -13.12 0.05
CA ARG A 42 -4.14 -11.98 0.73
C ARG A 42 -3.75 -10.91 -0.27
N LEU A 43 -4.19 -9.69 0.02
CA LEU A 43 -3.87 -8.47 -0.71
C LEU A 43 -2.95 -7.58 0.13
N ILE A 44 -2.09 -6.84 -0.53
CA ILE A 44 -1.22 -5.84 0.08
C ILE A 44 -1.44 -4.50 -0.61
N ILE A 45 -1.84 -3.51 0.16
CA ILE A 45 -1.92 -2.12 -0.30
C ILE A 45 -1.05 -1.24 0.56
N GLY A 46 -0.68 -0.07 0.05
CA GLY A 46 0.01 0.91 0.88
C GLY A 46 0.71 1.98 0.07
N GLN A 47 1.63 2.69 0.73
CA GLN A 47 2.40 3.74 0.09
C GLN A 47 3.89 3.59 0.30
N ARG A 48 4.67 3.98 -0.71
CA ARG A 48 6.12 4.11 -0.62
C ARG A 48 6.61 5.36 -1.36
N PRO A 49 7.71 6.01 -0.90
CA PRO A 49 8.25 7.18 -1.59
C PRO A 49 8.86 6.89 -2.96
N ASP A 50 9.28 5.65 -3.19
CA ASP A 50 9.90 5.19 -4.44
C ASP A 50 8.91 4.57 -5.43
N ALA A 51 7.65 4.35 -5.01
CA ALA A 51 6.59 3.86 -5.89
C ALA A 51 6.12 4.92 -6.89
N ARG A 52 5.69 4.47 -8.06
CA ARG A 52 5.22 5.33 -9.15
C ARG A 52 3.71 5.27 -9.31
N GLU A 53 3.17 6.27 -10.00
CA GLU A 53 1.80 6.21 -10.50
C GLU A 53 1.68 5.19 -11.64
N GLY A 54 0.53 4.51 -11.70
CA GLY A 54 0.29 3.42 -12.67
C GLY A 54 1.02 2.14 -12.27
N ILE A 55 1.21 1.25 -13.25
CA ILE A 55 1.87 -0.04 -13.03
C ILE A 55 3.37 0.15 -12.81
N ASP A 56 3.84 -0.27 -11.65
CA ASP A 56 5.22 -0.23 -11.20
C ASP A 56 5.73 -1.62 -10.83
N GLY A 57 6.42 -2.28 -11.76
CA GLY A 57 6.90 -3.66 -11.57
C GLY A 57 7.91 -3.87 -10.43
N GLU A 58 8.40 -2.80 -9.78
CA GLU A 58 9.21 -2.92 -8.55
C GLU A 58 8.35 -3.12 -7.29
N HIS A 59 7.11 -2.63 -7.29
CA HIS A 59 6.26 -2.61 -6.10
C HIS A 59 4.92 -3.30 -6.30
N ASP A 60 4.45 -3.37 -7.53
CA ASP A 60 3.22 -4.03 -7.93
C ASP A 60 3.53 -5.45 -8.34
N VAL A 61 2.72 -6.38 -7.87
CA VAL A 61 2.91 -7.79 -8.16
C VAL A 61 1.63 -8.34 -8.77
N PRO A 62 1.67 -8.91 -9.99
CA PRO A 62 0.48 -9.49 -10.61
C PRO A 62 -0.12 -10.61 -9.77
N ALA A 63 -1.44 -10.71 -9.78
CA ALA A 63 -2.16 -11.79 -9.13
C ALA A 63 -2.05 -13.09 -9.94
N LEU A 64 -2.04 -14.22 -9.23
CA LEU A 64 -2.29 -15.54 -9.80
C LEU A 64 -3.55 -16.09 -9.15
N LEU A 65 -4.69 -15.85 -9.79
CA LEU A 65 -6.00 -16.17 -9.24
C LEU A 65 -6.34 -17.65 -9.39
N ALA A 66 -6.65 -18.29 -8.27
CA ALA A 66 -7.12 -19.66 -8.20
C ALA A 66 -7.73 -19.95 -6.81
N GLY A 67 -8.56 -20.99 -6.74
CA GLY A 67 -9.14 -21.50 -5.50
C GLY A 67 -10.57 -21.08 -5.28
N ASP A 68 -11.12 -21.42 -4.11
CA ASP A 68 -12.53 -21.20 -3.77
C ASP A 68 -12.84 -19.72 -3.46
N ILE A 69 -11.81 -18.90 -3.25
CA ILE A 69 -11.90 -17.45 -3.17
C ILE A 69 -10.74 -16.81 -3.91
N MET A 70 -11.06 -15.81 -4.72
CA MET A 70 -10.11 -14.99 -5.45
C MET A 70 -10.32 -13.57 -4.97
N ALA A 71 -9.26 -12.93 -4.51
CA ALA A 71 -9.28 -11.50 -4.22
C ALA A 71 -8.15 -10.85 -5.01
N TYR A 72 -8.39 -9.65 -5.53
CA TYR A 72 -7.38 -8.89 -6.26
C TYR A 72 -7.65 -7.39 -6.23
N LEU A 73 -6.61 -6.65 -6.59
CA LEU A 73 -6.61 -5.23 -6.85
C LEU A 73 -6.66 -5.02 -8.35
N GLU A 74 -7.53 -4.16 -8.85
CA GLU A 74 -7.53 -3.79 -10.27
C GLU A 74 -6.76 -2.47 -10.48
N LEU A 75 -5.76 -2.52 -11.37
CA LEU A 75 -4.99 -1.39 -11.82
C LEU A 75 -4.84 -1.44 -13.35
N GLU A 76 -5.40 -0.44 -14.03
CA GLU A 76 -5.36 -0.31 -15.50
C GLU A 76 -5.85 -1.58 -16.25
N GLY A 77 -6.88 -2.24 -15.71
CA GLY A 77 -7.48 -3.45 -16.28
C GLY A 77 -6.63 -4.71 -16.09
N GLN A 78 -5.68 -4.69 -15.14
CA GLN A 78 -4.87 -5.84 -14.74
C GLN A 78 -5.05 -6.12 -13.25
N GLU A 79 -4.86 -7.39 -12.87
CA GLU A 79 -5.13 -7.93 -11.54
C GLU A 79 -3.82 -8.07 -10.73
N TYR A 80 -3.83 -7.59 -9.49
CA TYR A 80 -2.67 -7.56 -8.59
C TYR A 80 -3.04 -8.04 -7.19
N TRP A 81 -2.20 -8.84 -6.54
CA TRP A 81 -2.28 -9.07 -5.08
C TRP A 81 -1.49 -8.03 -4.26
N LYS A 82 -0.68 -7.20 -4.93
CA LYS A 82 0.05 -6.10 -4.30
C LYS A 82 0.08 -4.87 -5.21
N ASP A 83 -0.29 -3.72 -4.67
CA ASP A 83 -0.22 -2.42 -5.32
C ASP A 83 0.24 -1.35 -4.32
N MET A 84 1.41 -0.74 -4.57
CA MET A 84 1.93 0.34 -3.75
C MET A 84 1.87 1.66 -4.50
N ARG A 85 1.29 2.68 -3.87
CA ARG A 85 1.20 4.03 -4.45
C ARG A 85 2.31 4.93 -3.93
N GLU A 86 2.64 5.97 -4.68
CA GLU A 86 3.56 7.00 -4.20
C GLU A 86 3.04 7.63 -2.90
N THR A 87 3.94 7.83 -1.92
CA THR A 87 3.63 8.49 -0.64
C THR A 87 3.05 9.89 -0.85
N CYS A 88 1.97 10.17 -0.13
CA CYS A 88 1.36 11.48 -0.12
C CYS A 88 2.21 12.50 0.67
N LEU A 89 2.87 13.41 -0.04
CA LEU A 89 3.60 14.54 0.55
C LEU A 89 2.67 15.71 0.93
N THR A 90 1.52 15.83 0.28
CA THR A 90 0.48 16.85 0.52
C THR A 90 -0.89 16.20 0.73
N GLN A 91 -1.96 16.99 0.86
CA GLN A 91 -3.33 16.47 0.86
C GLN A 91 -3.63 15.78 -0.48
N CYS A 92 -3.41 14.48 -0.54
CA CYS A 92 -3.83 13.62 -1.64
C CYS A 92 -4.63 12.42 -1.13
N VAL A 93 -5.31 11.82 -2.10
CA VAL A 93 -6.16 10.65 -1.93
C VAL A 93 -5.59 9.53 -2.79
N ARG A 94 -5.40 8.36 -2.20
CA ARG A 94 -5.07 7.12 -2.90
C ARG A 94 -6.24 6.17 -2.82
N THR A 95 -6.46 5.45 -3.91
CA THR A 95 -7.62 4.57 -4.05
C THR A 95 -7.18 3.24 -4.64
N TRP A 96 -7.71 2.16 -4.08
CA TRP A 96 -7.56 0.80 -4.58
C TRP A 96 -8.95 0.21 -4.81
N ASN A 97 -9.18 -0.36 -6.00
CA ASN A 97 -10.38 -1.14 -6.28
C ASN A 97 -10.06 -2.59 -5.91
N VAL A 98 -10.76 -3.12 -4.93
CA VAL A 98 -10.61 -4.47 -4.42
C VAL A 98 -11.78 -5.31 -4.91
N PHE A 99 -11.49 -6.43 -5.55
CA PHE A 99 -12.48 -7.37 -6.06
C PHE A 99 -12.37 -8.66 -5.27
N VAL A 100 -13.52 -9.24 -4.91
CA VAL A 100 -13.61 -10.53 -4.22
C VAL A 100 -14.63 -11.40 -4.95
N GLU A 101 -14.17 -12.54 -5.44
CA GLU A 101 -14.93 -13.50 -6.23
C GLU A 101 -14.89 -14.87 -5.55
N SER A 102 -16.02 -15.57 -5.54
CA SER A 102 -16.13 -16.94 -5.07
C SER A 102 -17.35 -17.64 -5.67
N GLU A 103 -17.16 -18.85 -6.17
CA GLU A 103 -18.26 -19.69 -6.70
C GLU A 103 -19.16 -20.26 -5.58
N LEU A 104 -18.77 -20.12 -4.30
CA LEU A 104 -19.49 -20.65 -3.15
C LEU A 104 -20.64 -19.72 -2.71
N ILE A 105 -21.69 -19.66 -3.53
CA ILE A 105 -22.87 -18.81 -3.28
C ILE A 105 -23.62 -19.26 -2.01
N GLY A 106 -24.03 -18.29 -1.19
CA GLY A 106 -24.72 -18.49 0.08
C GLY A 106 -23.80 -18.70 1.29
N GLU A 107 -22.50 -18.91 1.06
CA GLU A 107 -21.51 -18.96 2.13
C GLU A 107 -21.16 -17.55 2.64
N THR A 108 -20.61 -17.47 3.85
CA THR A 108 -20.14 -16.19 4.40
C THR A 108 -18.71 -15.93 3.94
N VAL A 109 -18.51 -14.80 3.25
CA VAL A 109 -17.19 -14.27 2.92
C VAL A 109 -16.79 -13.24 3.97
N GLY A 110 -15.55 -13.33 4.45
CA GLY A 110 -14.95 -12.35 5.34
C GLY A 110 -13.84 -11.56 4.65
N LEU A 111 -13.69 -10.30 5.03
CA LEU A 111 -12.50 -9.49 4.78
C LEU A 111 -11.97 -9.01 6.12
N GLU A 112 -10.72 -9.32 6.43
CA GLU A 112 -10.03 -8.87 7.64
C GLU A 112 -8.77 -8.09 7.29
N TRP A 113 -8.38 -7.15 8.13
CA TRP A 113 -7.18 -6.35 7.94
C TRP A 113 -6.53 -5.96 9.26
N ASP A 114 -5.24 -5.65 9.19
CA ASP A 114 -4.48 -5.11 10.32
C ASP A 114 -4.17 -3.63 10.12
N ALA A 115 -4.80 -2.78 10.94
CA ALA A 115 -4.62 -1.34 10.91
C ALA A 115 -3.30 -0.86 11.53
N ALA A 116 -2.52 -1.74 12.18
CA ALA A 116 -1.27 -1.37 12.87
C ALA A 116 -0.23 -0.78 11.91
N GLY A 117 -0.28 -1.13 10.63
CA GLY A 117 0.59 -0.57 9.60
C GLY A 117 0.24 0.86 9.18
N ILE A 118 -0.95 1.36 9.49
CA ILE A 118 -1.46 2.65 8.98
C ILE A 118 -1.00 3.81 9.88
N PRO A 119 -0.27 4.82 9.34
CA PRO A 119 0.13 6.01 10.09
C PRO A 119 -1.06 6.78 10.72
N ASP A 120 -0.81 7.49 11.82
CA ASP A 120 -1.86 8.24 12.53
C ASP A 120 -2.45 9.41 11.75
N ASP A 121 -1.62 10.03 10.91
CA ASP A 121 -1.98 11.12 10.00
C ASP A 121 -2.68 10.64 8.72
N ILE A 122 -2.90 9.33 8.55
CA ILE A 122 -3.65 8.76 7.44
C ILE A 122 -5.00 8.24 7.93
N ALA A 123 -6.07 8.65 7.24
CA ALA A 123 -7.39 8.04 7.34
C ALA A 123 -7.53 7.00 6.23
N VAL A 124 -8.08 5.83 6.55
CA VAL A 124 -8.33 4.76 5.56
C VAL A 124 -9.76 4.27 5.71
N THR A 125 -10.50 4.24 4.61
CA THR A 125 -11.89 3.77 4.58
C THR A 125 -12.10 2.69 3.53
N LEU A 126 -12.88 1.67 3.86
CA LEU A 126 -13.39 0.66 2.93
C LEU A 126 -14.83 1.00 2.58
N THR A 127 -15.12 1.16 1.28
CA THR A 127 -16.49 1.33 0.78
C THR A 127 -16.92 0.07 0.06
N ASP A 128 -17.98 -0.57 0.55
CA ASP A 128 -18.65 -1.67 -0.16
C ASP A 128 -19.58 -1.07 -1.22
N THR A 129 -19.26 -1.30 -2.49
CA THR A 129 -19.94 -0.63 -3.62
C THR A 129 -21.37 -1.10 -3.80
N LEU A 130 -21.69 -2.33 -3.34
CA LEU A 130 -23.03 -2.90 -3.46
C LEU A 130 -23.98 -2.35 -2.40
N SER A 131 -23.55 -2.30 -1.14
CA SER A 131 -24.39 -1.80 -0.04
C SER A 131 -24.30 -0.29 0.18
N GLY A 132 -23.22 0.34 -0.31
CA GLY A 132 -22.87 1.73 -0.02
C GLY A 132 -22.33 1.95 1.40
N SER A 133 -22.06 0.87 2.15
CA SER A 133 -21.49 0.96 3.50
C SER A 133 -20.06 1.48 3.45
N VAL A 134 -19.73 2.41 4.35
CA VAL A 134 -18.39 2.97 4.51
C VAL A 134 -17.88 2.61 5.90
N ILE A 135 -16.76 1.91 5.95
CA ILE A 135 -16.11 1.45 7.17
C ILE A 135 -14.80 2.21 7.37
N ASP A 136 -14.56 2.71 8.58
CA ASP A 136 -13.24 3.22 8.98
C ASP A 136 -12.34 2.04 9.35
N MET A 137 -11.33 1.78 8.51
CA MET A 137 -10.46 0.62 8.65
C MET A 137 -9.50 0.73 9.85
N LYS A 138 -9.40 1.88 10.51
CA LYS A 138 -8.64 2.01 11.77
C LYS A 138 -9.47 1.70 13.01
N MET A 139 -10.79 1.62 12.87
CA MET A 139 -11.74 1.40 13.98
C MET A 139 -12.30 -0.01 14.01
N GLU A 140 -12.37 -0.66 12.85
CA GLU A 140 -12.81 -2.05 12.69
C GLU A 140 -11.65 -2.91 12.17
N GLU A 141 -11.68 -4.21 12.45
CA GLU A 141 -10.66 -5.18 12.00
C GLU A 141 -11.13 -6.03 10.81
N GLY A 142 -12.40 -5.90 10.42
CA GLY A 142 -12.95 -6.67 9.31
C GLY A 142 -14.45 -6.46 9.08
N ILE A 143 -14.94 -7.07 8.01
CA ILE A 143 -16.36 -7.19 7.66
C ILE A 143 -16.66 -8.61 7.19
N SER A 144 -17.93 -8.99 7.24
CA SER A 144 -18.42 -10.25 6.66
C SER A 144 -19.74 -10.05 5.94
N TYR A 145 -19.98 -10.82 4.89
CA TYR A 145 -21.23 -10.79 4.13
C TYR A 145 -21.60 -12.15 3.54
N GLU A 146 -22.88 -12.33 3.24
CA GLU A 146 -23.35 -13.48 2.47
C GLU A 146 -22.97 -13.36 0.99
N ASN A 147 -22.28 -14.36 0.45
CA ASN A 147 -21.85 -14.39 -0.93
C ASN A 147 -23.05 -14.54 -1.87
N THR A 148 -23.32 -13.50 -2.65
CA THR A 148 -24.38 -13.48 -3.67
C THR A 148 -23.83 -13.34 -5.08
N GLY A 149 -22.50 -13.47 -5.23
CA GLY A 149 -21.74 -13.22 -6.45
C GLY A 149 -20.54 -12.32 -6.17
N ASP A 150 -19.88 -11.90 -7.24
CA ASP A 150 -18.71 -11.01 -7.22
C ASP A 150 -19.02 -9.73 -6.44
N ARG A 151 -18.03 -9.27 -5.67
CA ARG A 151 -18.19 -8.07 -4.84
C ARG A 151 -16.99 -7.14 -4.94
N ASP A 152 -17.30 -5.88 -5.16
CA ASP A 152 -16.30 -4.84 -5.35
C ASP A 152 -16.29 -3.90 -4.14
N PHE A 153 -15.09 -3.53 -3.73
CA PHE A 153 -14.84 -2.56 -2.68
C PHE A 153 -13.89 -1.48 -3.18
N VAL A 154 -13.98 -0.31 -2.57
CA VAL A 154 -13.06 0.79 -2.79
C VAL A 154 -12.37 1.11 -1.47
N VAL A 155 -11.06 0.93 -1.41
CA VAL A 155 -10.24 1.41 -0.28
C VAL A 155 -9.72 2.80 -0.62
N GLU A 156 -10.01 3.77 0.22
CA GLU A 156 -9.48 5.15 0.10
C GLU A 156 -8.55 5.44 1.26
N ALA A 157 -7.32 5.89 0.97
CA ALA A 157 -6.39 6.46 1.96
C ALA A 157 -6.21 7.96 1.73
N ARG A 158 -6.34 8.75 2.80
CA ARG A 158 -6.24 10.21 2.75
C ARG A 158 -5.34 10.73 3.87
N LYS A 159 -4.38 11.59 3.51
CA LYS A 159 -3.58 12.34 4.49
C LYS A 159 -4.43 13.44 5.14
N LYS A 160 -4.47 13.48 6.47
CA LYS A 160 -5.25 14.42 7.29
C LYS A 160 -4.66 15.84 7.29
#